data_AF-A0A3B4Z401-F1
#
_entry.id   AF-A0A3B4Z401-F1
#
_cell.length_a   1.000
_cell.length_b   1.000
_cell.length_c   1.000
_cell.angle_alpha   90.00
_cell.angle_beta   90.00
_cell.angle_gamma   90.00
#
_symmetry.space_group_name_H-M   'P 1'
#
loop_
_entity.id
_entity.type
_entity.pdbx_description
1 polymer ?
#
loop_
_entity_poly.entity_id
_entity_poly.type
_entity_poly.pdbx_seq_one_letter_code
_entity_poly.pdbx_strand_id
1 'polypeptide(L)'
;MPEVKVLYGGQKCGNGYVEEGEECDCGELEECINPCCNATTCTLKGDAVCAHGQCCQDCQTSSLSDTLSLAPFNEICRPCPKNGAEN
;
A
#
# COMPACT_ATOMS: atom_id res chain seq x y z
N MET A 1 -2.07 -32.18 -6.31
CA MET A 1 -2.66 -31.42 -5.19
C MET A 1 -3.09 -30.08 -5.74
N PRO A 2 -4.32 -29.59 -5.48
CA PRO A 2 -4.69 -28.24 -5.87
C PRO A 2 -3.87 -27.24 -5.05
N GLU A 3 -3.47 -26.14 -5.66
CA GLU A 3 -2.67 -25.11 -5.02
C GLU A 3 -3.49 -24.40 -3.93
N VAL A 4 -2.91 -24.29 -2.73
CA VAL A 4 -3.52 -23.67 -1.55
C VAL A 4 -4.04 -22.24 -1.79
N LYS A 5 -3.51 -21.52 -2.79
CA LYS A 5 -4.00 -20.20 -3.23
C LYS A 5 -5.49 -20.20 -3.61
N VAL A 6 -6.04 -21.33 -4.06
CA VAL A 6 -7.45 -21.45 -4.48
C VAL A 6 -8.40 -21.70 -3.29
N LEU A 7 -7.89 -22.19 -2.16
CA LEU A 7 -8.72 -22.56 -1.00
C LEU A 7 -9.09 -21.38 -0.10
N TYR A 8 -8.40 -20.25 -0.21
CA TYR A 8 -8.59 -19.03 0.60
C TYR A 8 -9.02 -17.81 -0.23
N GLY A 9 -9.74 -18.02 -1.34
CA GLY A 9 -10.38 -16.93 -2.08
C GLY A 9 -9.54 -16.30 -3.20
N GLY A 10 -8.30 -16.76 -3.41
CA GLY A 10 -7.42 -16.24 -4.47
C GLY A 10 -7.04 -14.77 -4.27
N GLN A 11 -6.22 -14.27 -5.19
CA GLN A 11 -5.90 -12.85 -5.25
C GLN A 11 -7.16 -12.04 -5.52
N LYS A 12 -7.49 -11.07 -4.65
CA LYS A 12 -8.68 -10.24 -4.80
C LYS A 12 -8.43 -8.80 -4.38
N CYS A 13 -8.34 -7.93 -5.38
CA CYS A 13 -8.38 -6.48 -5.20
C CYS A 13 -9.66 -6.03 -4.48
N GLY A 14 -9.48 -5.17 -3.47
CA GLY A 14 -10.52 -4.59 -2.64
C GLY A 14 -10.75 -5.35 -1.34
N ASN A 15 -9.87 -6.29 -0.97
CA ASN A 15 -9.96 -7.03 0.29
C ASN A 15 -9.18 -6.34 1.43
N GLY A 16 -8.48 -5.23 1.14
CA GLY A 16 -7.68 -4.46 2.08
C GLY A 16 -6.26 -5.01 2.32
N TYR A 17 -5.82 -6.00 1.54
CA TYR A 17 -4.50 -6.60 1.64
C TYR A 17 -3.79 -6.52 0.29
N VAL A 18 -2.55 -6.01 0.30
CA VAL A 18 -1.75 -5.95 -0.92
C VAL A 18 -1.19 -7.34 -1.23
N GLU A 19 -1.65 -7.92 -2.34
CA GLU A 19 -1.20 -9.23 -2.81
C GLU A 19 -0.18 -9.13 -3.96
N GLU A 20 0.36 -10.27 -4.40
CA GLU A 20 1.40 -10.35 -5.43
C GLU A 20 0.91 -9.81 -6.80
N GLY A 21 1.28 -8.59 -7.17
CA GLY A 21 0.85 -7.95 -8.42
C GLY A 21 -0.03 -6.72 -8.20
N GLU A 22 -0.36 -6.41 -6.95
CA GLU A 22 -1.02 -5.17 -6.54
C GLU A 22 0.02 -4.20 -5.95
N GLU A 23 -0.17 -2.90 -6.17
CA GLU A 23 0.68 -1.86 -5.59
C GLU A 23 0.02 -1.21 -4.35
N CYS A 24 -1.29 -1.37 -4.19
CA CYS A 24 -2.06 -0.89 -3.05
C CYS A 24 -3.43 -1.59 -2.99
N ASP A 25 -3.99 -1.76 -1.80
CA ASP A 25 -5.39 -2.15 -1.62
C ASP A 25 -5.96 -1.33 -0.45
N CYS A 26 -7.02 -0.58 -0.74
CA CYS A 26 -7.70 0.33 0.20
C CYS A 26 -9.13 -0.14 0.53
N GLY A 27 -9.46 -1.40 0.23
CA GLY A 27 -10.80 -1.95 0.33
C GLY A 27 -11.61 -1.80 -0.95
N GLU A 28 -12.88 -2.20 -0.87
CA GLU A 28 -13.82 -2.14 -1.99
C GLU A 28 -14.02 -0.71 -2.51
N LEU A 29 -14.46 -0.56 -3.76
CA LEU A 29 -14.58 0.74 -4.44
C LEU A 29 -15.41 1.78 -3.67
N GLU A 30 -16.43 1.34 -2.95
CA GLU A 30 -17.32 2.21 -2.16
C GLU A 30 -16.70 2.67 -0.83
N GLU A 31 -15.73 1.91 -0.30
CA GLU A 31 -15.09 2.17 0.99
C GLU A 31 -13.73 2.87 0.83
N CYS A 32 -13.08 2.72 -0.32
CA CYS A 32 -11.79 3.33 -0.58
C CYS A 32 -11.89 4.85 -0.74
N ILE A 33 -11.45 5.56 0.30
CA ILE A 33 -11.30 7.02 0.32
C ILE A 33 -9.86 7.48 0.04
N ASN A 34 -8.96 6.54 -0.26
CA ASN A 34 -7.55 6.82 -0.46
C ASN A 34 -7.30 7.42 -1.86
N PRO A 35 -6.86 8.69 -1.99
CA PRO A 35 -6.67 9.32 -3.30
C PRO A 35 -5.47 8.74 -4.08
N CYS A 36 -4.57 8.03 -3.39
CA CYS A 36 -3.35 7.48 -3.96
C CYS A 36 -3.54 6.10 -4.57
N CYS A 37 -4.63 5.41 -4.23
CA CYS A 37 -4.92 4.06 -4.70
C CYS A 37 -6.11 4.03 -5.66
N ASN A 38 -5.98 3.29 -6.74
CA ASN A 38 -7.08 2.99 -7.64
C ASN A 38 -7.75 1.68 -7.21
N ALA A 39 -8.82 1.78 -6.42
CA ALA A 39 -9.56 0.63 -5.87
C ALA A 39 -10.14 -0.34 -6.92
N THR A 40 -10.27 0.06 -8.20
CA THR A 40 -10.72 -0.85 -9.27
C THR A 40 -9.60 -1.78 -9.75
N THR A 41 -8.35 -1.37 -9.59
CA THR A 41 -7.19 -2.06 -10.18
C THR A 41 -6.11 -2.41 -9.16
N CYS A 42 -6.25 -1.94 -7.92
CA CYS A 42 -5.26 -2.07 -6.85
C CYS A 42 -3.86 -1.62 -7.28
N THR A 43 -3.83 -0.53 -8.06
CA THR A 43 -2.60 0.14 -8.53
C THR A 43 -2.51 1.55 -7.98
N LEU A 44 -1.29 2.06 -7.89
CA LEU A 44 -1.07 3.45 -7.50
C LEU A 44 -1.59 4.39 -8.59
N LYS A 45 -2.20 5.49 -8.18
CA LYS A 45 -2.82 6.45 -9.09
C LYS A 45 -1.82 7.49 -9.56
N GLY A 46 -1.65 7.63 -10.88
CA GLY A 46 -0.79 8.66 -11.47
C GLY A 46 0.68 8.46 -11.07
N ASP A 47 1.28 9.51 -10.50
CA ASP A 47 2.68 9.51 -10.04
C ASP A 47 2.82 9.19 -8.54
N ALA A 48 1.80 8.58 -7.94
CA ALA A 48 1.85 8.14 -6.55
C ALA A 48 2.97 7.11 -6.35
N VAL A 49 3.77 7.29 -5.30
CA VAL A 49 4.86 6.38 -4.91
C VAL A 49 4.45 5.50 -3.73
N CYS A 50 3.45 5.94 -2.97
CA CYS A 50 2.88 5.22 -1.84
C CYS A 50 1.37 5.48 -1.77
N ALA A 51 0.66 4.60 -1.07
CA ALA A 51 -0.74 4.80 -0.69
C ALA A 51 -1.00 4.60 0.80
N HIS A 52 -0.16 3.83 1.50
CA HIS A 52 -0.34 3.50 2.92
C HIS A 52 0.98 3.69 3.68
N GLY A 53 0.90 3.63 5.01
CA GLY A 53 2.04 3.77 5.92
C GLY A 53 2.25 5.18 6.45
N GLN A 54 2.92 5.28 7.60
CA GLN A 54 3.16 6.56 8.29
C GLN A 54 4.09 7.51 7.51
N CYS A 55 4.88 6.95 6.60
CA CYS A 55 5.78 7.68 5.70
C CYS A 55 5.11 8.10 4.38
N CYS A 56 3.80 7.89 4.20
CA CYS A 56 3.09 8.30 3.01
C CYS A 56 2.30 9.58 3.25
N GLN A 57 2.75 10.67 2.64
CA GLN A 57 2.08 11.96 2.68
C GLN A 57 1.88 12.47 1.27
N ASP A 58 0.65 12.88 0.95
CA ASP A 58 0.29 13.38 -0.40
C ASP A 58 0.73 12.42 -1.52
N CYS A 59 0.60 11.10 -1.27
CA CYS A 59 1.00 10.02 -2.17
C CYS A 59 2.50 9.94 -2.48
N GLN A 60 3.33 10.63 -1.70
CA GLN A 60 4.79 10.64 -1.80
C GLN A 60 5.42 10.14 -0.50
N THR A 61 6.63 9.60 -0.61
CA THR A 61 7.41 9.22 0.56
C THR A 61 7.88 10.49 1.26
N SER A 62 7.40 10.72 2.49
CA SER A 62 7.90 11.81 3.32
C SER A 62 9.38 11.54 3.61
N SER A 63 10.26 12.44 3.16
CA SER A 63 11.62 12.47 3.66
C SER A 63 11.59 12.89 5.12
N LEU A 64 12.25 12.12 5.99
CA LEU A 64 12.45 12.46 7.42
C LEU A 64 13.14 13.83 7.64
N SER A 65 13.50 14.55 6.57
CA SER A 65 13.99 15.93 6.65
C SER A 65 12.89 16.95 6.93
N ASP A 66 11.62 16.65 6.64
CA ASP A 66 10.56 17.67 6.64
C ASP A 66 9.70 17.70 7.90
N THR A 67 9.82 16.70 8.78
CA THR A 67 9.11 16.69 10.07
C THR A 67 10.06 16.31 11.20
N LEU A 68 10.63 17.35 11.81
CA LEU A 68 11.17 17.25 13.16
C LEU A 68 10.05 16.72 14.08
N SER A 69 10.34 15.64 14.80
CA SER A 69 9.61 15.11 15.97
C SER A 69 8.71 13.87 15.76
N LEU A 70 9.14 12.78 16.42
CA LEU A 70 8.36 11.67 17.00
C LEU A 70 8.18 10.34 16.23
N ALA A 71 8.90 10.05 15.15
CA ALA A 71 9.10 8.64 14.78
C ALA A 71 10.02 7.99 15.84
N PRO A 72 9.66 6.83 16.43
CA PRO A 72 10.55 6.14 17.37
C PRO A 72 11.87 5.80 16.66
N PHE A 73 12.96 5.78 17.43
CA PHE A 73 14.35 5.71 16.98
C PHE A 73 14.56 4.92 15.65
N ASN A 74 14.88 5.67 14.58
CA ASN A 74 15.55 5.21 13.35
C ASN A 74 14.70 4.55 12.23
N GLU A 75 13.42 4.87 12.09
CA GLU A 75 12.63 4.37 10.95
C GLU A 75 12.86 5.22 9.69
N ILE A 76 13.92 4.90 8.93
CA ILE A 76 14.18 5.48 7.62
C ILE A 76 12.97 5.20 6.72
N CYS A 77 12.23 6.25 6.34
CA CYS A 77 11.15 6.13 5.37
C CYS A 77 11.70 5.58 4.05
N ARG A 78 11.43 4.29 3.82
CA ARG A 78 11.76 3.60 2.58
C ARG A 78 10.54 3.62 1.67
N PRO A 79 10.73 3.75 0.35
CA PRO A 79 9.64 3.56 -0.60
C PRO A 79 8.97 2.22 -0.37
N CYS A 80 7.64 2.20 -0.42
CA CYS A 80 6.88 0.95 -0.32
C CYS A 80 7.42 -0.02 -1.38
N PRO A 81 7.86 -1.23 -1.00
CA PRO A 81 8.19 -2.23 -1.99
C PRO A 81 6.91 -2.51 -2.80
N LYS A 82 7.01 -2.53 -4.12
CA LYS A 82 5.89 -2.78 -5.04
C LYS A 82 5.13 -4.10 -4.81
N ASN A 83 5.58 -4.92 -3.86
CA ASN A 83 5.08 -6.26 -3.56
C ASN A 83 4.63 -6.40 -2.08
N GLY A 84 4.29 -5.31 -1.39
CA GLY A 84 3.46 -5.36 -0.18
C GLY A 84 4.03 -6.07 1.07
N ALA A 85 5.33 -6.32 1.16
CA ALA A 85 5.93 -6.96 2.34
C ALA A 85 6.78 -5.96 3.15
N GLU A 86 6.18 -5.39 4.20
CA GLU A 86 6.94 -4.95 5.37
C GLU A 86 7.42 -6.24 6.08
N ASN A 87 8.75 -6.42 6.23
CA ASN A 87 9.32 -7.44 7.11
C ASN A 87 9.53 -6.85 8.49
#